data_AF-A0A9Q9M2T3-F1
#
_entry.id   AF-A0A9Q9M2T3-F1
#
_cell.length_a   1.000
_cell.length_b   1.000
_cell.length_c   1.000
_cell.angle_alpha   90.00
_cell.angle_beta   90.00
_cell.angle_gamma   90.00
#
_symmetry.space_group_name_H-M   'P 1'
#
loop_
_entity.id
_entity.type
_entity.pdbx_description
1 polymer ?
#
loop_
_entity_poly.entity_id
_entity_poly.type
_entity_poly.pdbx_seq_one_letter_code
_entity_poly.pdbx_strand_id
1 'polypeptide(L)'
;MGIVFGYVALVVSVLTAVYSVVAGIAMGGRLGRKEVPVKQALSVTFLPVLLVPMVIFLIVAAFQVGEMGQGVLTLSGILSAAIFMERISMSFLMPFTAAVFAIAMTIARLRPQNSQRGLR
;
A
#
# COMPACT_ATOMS: atom_id res chain seq x y z
N MET A 1 -1.43 -16.78 -20.58
CA MET A 1 -0.78 -16.65 -19.27
C MET A 1 -0.33 -15.21 -18.98
N GLY A 2 0.59 -14.58 -19.74
CA GLY A 2 1.10 -13.22 -19.44
C GLY A 2 0.05 -12.10 -19.26
N ILE A 3 -1.05 -12.12 -20.02
CA ILE A 3 -2.16 -11.14 -19.90
C ILE A 3 -2.95 -11.34 -18.59
N VAL A 4 -3.12 -12.60 -18.16
CA VAL A 4 -3.84 -12.94 -16.92
C VAL A 4 -3.06 -12.45 -15.70
N PHE A 5 -1.74 -12.57 -15.72
CA PHE A 5 -0.89 -12.05 -14.65
C PHE A 5 -0.84 -10.53 -14.58
N GLY A 6 -0.83 -9.86 -15.74
CA GLY A 6 -1.01 -8.40 -15.79
C GLY A 6 -2.35 -7.96 -15.19
N TYR A 7 -3.41 -8.74 -15.40
CA TYR A 7 -4.72 -8.49 -14.81
C TYR A 7 -4.71 -8.72 -13.28
N VAL A 8 -4.11 -9.81 -12.79
CA VAL A 8 -3.97 -10.07 -11.35
C VAL A 8 -3.17 -8.95 -10.68
N ALA A 9 -2.06 -8.53 -11.27
CA ALA A 9 -1.27 -7.42 -10.76
C ALA A 9 -2.09 -6.12 -10.66
N LEU A 10 -2.87 -5.82 -11.70
CA LEU A 10 -3.71 -4.63 -11.74
C LEU A 10 -4.81 -4.68 -10.68
N VAL A 11 -5.51 -5.80 -10.53
CA VAL A 11 -6.55 -5.98 -9.50
C VAL A 11 -5.96 -5.81 -8.09
N VAL A 12 -4.79 -6.38 -7.84
CA VAL A 12 -4.12 -6.31 -6.53
C VAL A 12 -3.67 -4.88 -6.22
N SER A 13 -3.12 -4.17 -7.19
CA SER A 13 -2.77 -2.76 -7.04
C SER A 13 -4.01 -1.90 -6.75
N VAL A 14 -5.14 -2.16 -7.42
CA VAL A 14 -6.41 -1.45 -7.18
C VAL A 14 -6.94 -1.73 -5.77
N LEU A 15 -6.98 -2.99 -5.34
CA LEU A 15 -7.43 -3.35 -3.99
C LEU A 15 -6.52 -2.74 -2.91
N THR A 16 -5.21 -2.76 -3.14
CA THR A 16 -4.23 -2.15 -2.23
C THR A 16 -4.41 -0.63 -2.16
N ALA A 17 -4.70 0.02 -3.29
CA ALA A 17 -4.99 1.45 -3.32
C ALA A 17 -6.29 1.78 -2.54
N VAL A 18 -7.36 1.01 -2.71
CA VAL A 18 -8.60 1.21 -1.94
C VAL A 18 -8.35 1.05 -0.44
N TYR A 19 -7.62 0.01 -0.04
CA TYR A 19 -7.22 -0.18 1.35
C TYR A 19 -6.41 1.03 1.86
N SER A 20 -5.45 1.53 1.07
CA SER A 20 -4.59 2.63 1.49
C SER A 20 -5.35 3.93 1.67
N VAL A 21 -6.42 4.17 0.90
CA VAL A 21 -7.32 5.29 1.14
C VAL A 21 -8.00 5.17 2.51
N VAL A 22 -8.63 4.03 2.77
CA VAL A 22 -9.39 3.81 4.02
C VAL A 22 -8.47 3.88 5.24
N ALA A 23 -7.34 3.17 5.18
CA ALA A 23 -6.35 3.17 6.24
C ALA A 23 -5.71 4.56 6.44
N GLY A 24 -5.41 5.28 5.34
CA GLY A 24 -4.83 6.61 5.36
C GLY A 24 -5.76 7.64 6.01
N ILE A 25 -7.05 7.60 5.69
CA ILE A 25 -8.06 8.46 6.31
C ILE A 25 -8.23 8.13 7.79
N ALA A 26 -8.40 6.85 8.13
CA ALA A 26 -8.63 6.42 9.50
C ALA A 26 -7.43 6.72 10.41
N MET A 27 -6.23 6.28 10.04
CA MET A 27 -5.03 6.45 10.87
C MET A 27 -4.48 7.88 10.79
N GLY A 28 -4.53 8.54 9.64
CA GLY A 28 -4.16 9.95 9.50
C GLY A 28 -5.04 10.86 10.34
N GLY A 29 -6.36 10.59 10.37
CA GLY A 29 -7.30 11.29 11.23
C GLY A 29 -7.02 11.09 12.71
N ARG A 30 -6.85 9.84 13.15
CA ARG A 30 -6.53 9.52 14.55
C ARG A 30 -5.18 10.08 15.00
N LEU A 31 -4.17 10.05 14.13
CA LEU A 31 -2.87 10.65 14.42
C LEU A 31 -2.97 12.18 14.50
N GLY A 32 -3.74 12.81 13.62
CA GLY A 32 -4.00 14.25 13.65
C GLY A 32 -4.67 14.71 14.95
N ARG A 33 -5.52 13.86 15.54
CA ARG A 33 -6.16 14.05 16.86
C ARG A 33 -5.30 13.62 18.05
N LYS A 34 -4.08 13.12 17.82
CA LYS A 34 -3.16 12.58 18.85
C LYS A 34 -3.73 11.37 19.61
N GLU A 35 -4.65 10.62 19.01
CA GLU A 35 -5.25 9.42 19.64
C GLU A 35 -4.37 8.17 19.53
N VAL A 36 -3.41 8.16 18.59
CA VAL A 36 -2.53 7.03 18.30
C VAL A 36 -1.08 7.47 18.13
N PRO A 37 -0.08 6.64 18.49
CA PRO A 37 1.32 6.94 18.26
C PRO A 37 1.67 6.90 16.77
N VAL A 38 2.61 7.78 16.36
CA VAL A 38 3.10 7.90 14.97
C VAL A 38 3.52 6.54 14.40
N LYS A 39 4.25 5.74 15.19
CA LYS A 39 4.73 4.42 14.76
C LYS A 39 3.58 3.48 14.35
N GLN A 40 2.48 3.47 15.12
CA GLN A 40 1.32 2.63 14.83
C GLN A 40 0.53 3.16 13.63
N ALA A 41 0.39 4.47 13.49
CA ALA A 41 -0.27 5.08 12.34
C ALA A 41 0.49 4.78 11.03
N LEU A 42 1.81 4.90 11.04
CA LEU A 42 2.63 4.59 9.87
C LEU A 42 2.64 3.10 9.55
N SER A 43 2.74 2.22 10.55
CA SER A 43 2.76 0.77 10.30
C SER A 43 1.45 0.27 9.71
N VAL A 44 0.30 0.66 10.26
CA VAL A 44 -1.01 0.20 9.76
C VAL A 44 -1.31 0.71 8.35
N THR A 45 -0.78 1.88 7.99
CA THR A 45 -1.08 2.53 6.70
C THR A 45 -0.10 2.13 5.60
N PHE A 46 1.20 2.19 5.86
CA PHE A 46 2.22 1.99 4.82
C PHE A 46 2.71 0.55 4.73
N LEU A 47 2.75 -0.20 5.83
CA LEU A 47 3.28 -1.57 5.80
C LEU A 47 2.47 -2.49 4.86
N PRO A 48 1.12 -2.47 4.86
CA PRO A 48 0.34 -3.32 3.94
C PRO A 48 0.50 -2.89 2.48
N VAL A 49 0.70 -1.60 2.23
CA VAL A 49 0.91 -1.04 0.89
C VAL A 49 2.22 -1.54 0.28
N LEU A 50 3.21 -1.86 1.11
CA LEU A 50 4.47 -2.45 0.67
C LEU A 50 4.38 -3.97 0.57
N LEU A 51 3.90 -4.63 1.63
CA LEU A 51 3.95 -6.09 1.74
C LEU A 51 2.95 -6.81 0.81
N VAL A 52 1.72 -6.30 0.65
CA VAL A 52 0.68 -7.02 -0.09
C VAL A 52 1.02 -7.14 -1.59
N PRO A 53 1.40 -6.04 -2.29
CA PRO A 53 1.83 -6.16 -3.68
C PRO A 53 3.09 -7.02 -3.83
N MET A 54 4.05 -6.87 -2.92
CA MET A 54 5.30 -7.64 -2.95
C MET A 54 5.04 -9.16 -2.88
N VAL A 55 4.25 -9.61 -1.91
CA VAL A 55 3.93 -11.04 -1.74
C VAL A 55 3.20 -11.57 -2.96
N ILE A 56 2.23 -10.83 -3.49
CA ILE A 56 1.47 -11.29 -4.64
C ILE A 56 2.32 -11.31 -5.92
N PHE A 57 3.19 -10.32 -6.15
CA PHE A 57 4.10 -10.34 -7.30
C PHE A 57 5.12 -11.47 -7.21
N LEU A 58 5.61 -11.81 -6.01
CA LEU A 58 6.46 -12.98 -5.80
C LEU A 58 5.73 -14.29 -6.14
N ILE A 59 4.47 -14.43 -5.69
CA ILE A 59 3.65 -15.59 -6.01
C ILE A 59 3.41 -15.69 -7.52
N VAL A 60 3.03 -14.58 -8.17
CA VAL A 60 2.83 -14.50 -9.62
C VAL A 60 4.09 -14.90 -10.38
N ALA A 61 5.25 -14.37 -9.97
CA ALA A 61 6.52 -14.68 -10.60
C ALA A 61 6.92 -16.16 -10.40
N ALA A 62 6.60 -16.75 -9.24
CA ALA A 62 6.85 -18.17 -8.97
C ALA A 62 5.98 -19.10 -9.83
N PHE A 63 4.69 -18.78 -10.00
CA PHE A 63 3.80 -19.54 -10.90
C PHE A 63 4.22 -19.43 -12.36
N GLN A 64 4.69 -18.26 -12.80
CA GLN A 64 5.17 -18.07 -14.17
C GLN A 64 6.35 -18.99 -14.51
N VAL A 65 7.26 -19.23 -13.57
CA VAL A 65 8.39 -20.15 -13.78
C VAL A 65 7.99 -21.61 -13.72
N GLY A 66 6.99 -21.97 -12.91
CA GLY A 66 6.43 -23.32 -12.87
C GLY A 66 5.84 -23.76 -14.22
N GLU A 67 5.23 -22.84 -14.98
CA GLU A 67 4.60 -23.15 -16.26
C GLU A 67 5.52 -23.08 -17.48
N MET A 68 6.64 -22.35 -17.41
CA MET A 68 7.51 -22.17 -18.57
C MET A 68 8.33 -23.42 -18.93
N GLY A 69 8.33 -24.49 -18.11
CA GLY A 69 8.93 -25.79 -18.46
C GLY A 69 10.41 -25.76 -18.86
N GLN A 70 11.07 -24.61 -18.71
CA GLN A 70 12.42 -24.33 -19.18
C GLN A 70 13.31 -24.17 -17.96
N GLY A 71 14.16 -25.18 -17.74
CA GLY A 71 15.31 -25.03 -16.88
C GLY A 71 16.10 -23.79 -17.29
N VAL A 72 16.59 -23.04 -16.30
CA VAL A 72 17.36 -21.79 -16.45
C VAL A 72 16.55 -20.49 -16.59
N LEU A 73 15.35 -20.41 -16.00
CA LEU A 73 14.94 -19.16 -15.34
C LEU A 73 15.42 -19.23 -13.89
N THR A 74 16.64 -18.75 -13.65
CA THR A 74 17.26 -18.76 -12.32
C THR A 74 16.38 -18.01 -11.32
N LEU A 75 16.43 -18.42 -10.04
CA LEU A 75 15.74 -17.75 -8.93
C LEU A 75 15.93 -16.21 -8.96
N SER A 76 17.06 -15.75 -9.48
CA SER A 76 17.41 -14.35 -9.70
C SER A 76 16.54 -13.61 -10.74
N GLY A 77 16.04 -14.29 -11.78
CA GLY A 77 15.13 -13.72 -12.79
C GLY A 77 13.71 -13.51 -12.26
N ILE A 78 13.25 -14.44 -11.40
CA ILE A 78 11.98 -14.34 -10.67
C ILE A 78 12.04 -13.15 -9.71
N LEU A 79 13.12 -13.10 -8.92
CA LEU A 79 13.32 -12.04 -7.94
C LEU A 79 13.40 -10.68 -8.66
N SER A 80 14.12 -10.57 -9.78
CA SER A 80 14.28 -9.31 -10.50
C SER A 80 12.97 -8.83 -11.13
N ALA A 81 12.15 -9.72 -11.70
CA ALA A 81 10.83 -9.39 -12.24
C ALA A 81 9.86 -8.95 -11.13
N ALA A 82 9.84 -9.67 -9.99
CA ALA A 82 9.02 -9.31 -8.84
C ALA A 82 9.43 -7.95 -8.25
N ILE A 83 10.73 -7.69 -8.09
CA ILE A 83 11.26 -6.41 -7.60
C ILE A 83 10.94 -5.27 -8.59
N PHE A 84 11.00 -5.53 -9.89
CA PHE A 84 10.66 -4.52 -10.90
C PHE A 84 9.17 -4.14 -10.85
N MET A 85 8.28 -5.13 -10.80
CA MET A 85 6.83 -4.92 -10.61
C MET A 85 6.53 -4.21 -9.28
N GLU A 86 7.21 -4.60 -8.22
CA GLU A 86 7.12 -3.96 -6.90
C GLU A 86 7.52 -2.50 -6.96
N ARG A 87 8.64 -2.16 -7.62
CA ARG A 87 9.09 -0.76 -7.78
C ARG A 87 8.08 0.09 -8.55
N ILE A 88 7.47 -0.46 -9.61
CA ILE A 88 6.41 0.23 -10.36
C ILE A 88 5.20 0.44 -9.47
N SER A 89 4.78 -0.57 -8.71
CA SER A 89 3.64 -0.42 -7.81
C SER A 89 3.91 0.61 -6.71
N MET A 90 5.11 0.59 -6.12
CA MET A 90 5.52 1.54 -5.09
C MET A 90 5.60 2.98 -5.61
N SER A 91 6.02 3.20 -6.87
CA SER A 91 6.14 4.56 -7.43
C SER A 91 4.79 5.29 -7.49
N PHE A 92 3.67 4.56 -7.52
CA PHE A 92 2.33 5.14 -7.46
C PHE A 92 1.68 5.00 -6.08
N LEU A 93 1.77 3.83 -5.45
CA LEU A 93 1.06 3.55 -4.19
C LEU A 93 1.64 4.31 -2.99
N MET A 94 2.96 4.45 -2.88
CA MET A 94 3.58 5.23 -1.79
C MET A 94 3.15 6.70 -1.80
N PRO A 95 3.34 7.46 -2.90
CA PRO A 95 2.97 8.87 -2.91
C PRO A 95 1.45 9.06 -2.77
N PHE A 96 0.65 8.17 -3.36
CA PHE A 96 -0.80 8.21 -3.21
C PHE A 96 -1.23 8.02 -1.74
N THR A 97 -0.69 6.99 -1.07
CA THR A 97 -0.99 6.71 0.34
C THR A 97 -0.51 7.85 1.23
N ALA A 98 0.68 8.41 0.96
CA ALA A 98 1.22 9.55 1.68
C ALA A 98 0.35 10.80 1.52
N ALA A 99 -0.14 11.08 0.31
CA ALA A 99 -1.03 12.20 0.04
C ALA A 99 -2.34 12.07 0.84
N VAL A 100 -3.00 10.91 0.78
CA VAL A 100 -4.24 10.67 1.52
C VAL A 100 -4.03 10.80 3.03
N PHE A 101 -2.96 10.19 3.55
CA PHE A 101 -2.62 10.28 4.96
C PHE A 101 -2.34 11.71 5.42
N ALA A 102 -1.56 12.47 4.65
CA ALA A 102 -1.23 13.86 4.96
C ALA A 102 -2.47 14.77 4.92
N ILE A 103 -3.35 14.59 3.94
CA ILE A 103 -4.62 15.33 3.83
C ILE A 103 -5.49 15.04 5.06
N ALA A 104 -5.71 13.76 5.39
CA ALA A 104 -6.53 13.37 6.54
C ALA A 104 -5.98 13.91 7.87
N MET A 105 -4.66 13.84 8.03
CA MET A 105 -3.96 14.39 9.19
C MET A 105 -4.10 15.91 9.30
N THR A 106 -3.99 16.62 8.17
CA THR A 106 -4.15 18.09 8.12
C THR A 106 -5.58 18.48 8.47
N ILE A 107 -6.59 17.83 7.88
CA ILE A 107 -8.01 18.07 8.19
C ILE A 107 -8.29 17.81 9.67
N ALA A 108 -7.76 16.73 10.24
CA ALA A 108 -7.96 16.41 11.65
C ALA A 108 -7.31 17.43 12.60
N ARG A 109 -6.14 17.97 12.23
CA ARG A 109 -5.47 19.05 12.98
C ARG A 109 -6.22 20.38 12.88
N LEU A 110 -6.80 20.67 11.72
CA LEU A 110 -7.59 21.89 11.44
C LEU A 110 -9.03 21.83 11.97
N ARG A 111 -9.45 20.73 12.60
CA ARG A 111 -10.69 20.66 13.43
C ARG A 111 -10.37 20.83 14.92
N PRO A 112 -9.79 21.96 15.39
CA PRO A 112 -9.66 22.17 16.82
C PRO A 112 -11.06 22.37 17.43
N GLN A 113 -11.40 21.50 18.38
CA GLN A 113 -12.06 21.83 19.65
C GLN A 113 -13.29 22.77 19.65
N ASN A 114 -14.07 22.91 18.57
CA ASN A 114 -15.35 23.62 18.61
C ASN A 114 -16.38 23.00 19.58
N SER A 115 -16.14 21.79 20.09
CA SER A 115 -16.94 21.18 21.16
C SER A 115 -16.43 21.44 22.58
N GLN A 116 -15.29 22.09 22.80
CA GLN A 116 -14.77 22.37 24.16
C GLN A 116 -14.82 23.84 24.58
N ARG A 117 -15.18 24.76 23.67
CA ARG A 117 -15.37 26.19 24.00
C ARG A 117 -16.84 26.61 24.20
N GLY A 118 -17.80 25.68 24.08
CA GLY A 118 -19.23 25.96 24.28
C GLY A 118 -19.82 25.51 25.62
N LEU A 119 -19.00 24.99 26.56
CA LEU A 119 -19.45 24.44 27.84
C LEU A 119 -18.52 24.81 29.02
N ARG A 120 -18.02 26.04 29.06
CA ARG A 120 -17.45 26.63 30.28
C ARG A 120 -18.01 28.03 30.49
#